data_AF-A0A522B3R5-F1
#
_entry.id   AF-A0A522B3R5-F1
#
_cell.length_a   1.000
_cell.length_b   1.000
_cell.length_c   1.000
_cell.angle_alpha   90.00
_cell.angle_beta   90.00
_cell.angle_gamma   90.00
#
_symmetry.space_group_name_H-M   'P 1'
#
loop_
_entity.id
_entity.type
_entity.pdbx_description
1 polymer ?
#
loop_
_entity_poly.entity_id
_entity_poly.type
_entity_poly.pdbx_seq_one_letter_code
_entity_poly.pdbx_strand_id
1 'polypeptide(L)'
;TLPGRGGVLRLRPVTRTDLRAHDLGRTARDANPALRELLGTLDGERCRFPGCTRRKKLHAHHVRYWTDGGSTDLDNLVLVCARHHTLIHSQGFQLTLQPDRQLEVTTADGTRLLHHPAPAWGDPAALAVARVSAETLPPETVQPRIDLGYVVNVLLAQAS
;
A
#
# COMPACT_ATOMS: atom_id res chain seq x y z
N THR A 1 27.03 35.68 29.17
CA THR A 1 27.30 35.09 27.84
C THR A 1 27.66 33.63 28.02
N LEU A 2 26.73 32.71 27.71
CA LEU A 2 27.02 31.27 27.71
C LEU A 2 27.54 30.86 26.33
N PRO A 3 28.66 30.13 26.22
CA PRO A 3 29.18 29.71 24.93
C PRO A 3 28.31 28.57 24.39
N GLY A 4 27.52 28.88 23.36
CA GLY A 4 26.76 27.88 22.60
C GLY A 4 27.72 26.97 21.84
N ARG A 5 27.67 25.67 22.13
CA ARG A 5 28.34 24.63 21.34
C ARG A 5 27.68 24.58 19.95
N GLY A 6 28.22 25.34 19.00
CA GLY A 6 27.90 25.24 17.58
C GLY A 6 28.45 23.94 16.99
N GLY A 7 27.80 22.82 17.28
CA GLY A 7 28.07 21.56 16.60
C GLY A 7 27.32 21.51 15.27
N VAL A 8 28.03 21.31 14.17
CA VAL A 8 27.40 21.01 12.88
C VAL A 8 26.94 19.56 12.89
N LEU A 9 25.62 19.32 12.91
CA LEU A 9 25.05 17.99 12.69
C LEU A 9 25.25 17.61 11.22
N ARG A 10 26.14 16.65 10.95
CA ARG A 10 26.24 16.04 9.62
C ARG A 10 25.24 14.91 9.51
N LEU A 11 24.20 15.13 8.70
CA LEU A 11 23.27 14.08 8.33
C LEU A 11 23.98 13.11 7.39
N ARG A 12 23.89 11.82 7.68
CA ARG A 12 24.29 10.75 6.74
C ARG A 12 23.05 10.12 6.13
N PRO A 13 23.14 9.59 4.90
CA PRO A 13 22.05 8.80 4.32
C PRO A 13 21.69 7.60 5.21
N VAL A 14 20.39 7.33 5.32
CA VAL A 14 19.85 6.15 6.01
C VAL A 14 20.07 4.93 5.10
N THR A 15 20.67 3.88 5.66
CA THR A 15 20.98 2.62 4.96
C THR A 15 19.94 1.56 5.30
N ARG A 16 19.89 0.46 4.52
CA ARG A 16 19.03 -0.69 4.84
C ARG A 16 19.34 -1.27 6.22
N THR A 17 20.60 -1.28 6.64
CA THR A 17 21.02 -1.73 7.98
C THR A 17 20.41 -0.87 9.09
N ASP A 18 20.35 0.45 8.89
CA ASP A 18 19.72 1.35 9.86
C ASP A 18 18.22 1.06 9.99
N LEU A 19 17.55 0.78 8.87
CA LEU A 19 16.14 0.40 8.88
C LEU A 19 15.92 -0.94 9.63
N ARG A 20 16.78 -1.93 9.37
CA ARG A 20 16.73 -3.26 10.00
C ARG A 20 16.97 -3.25 11.49
N ALA A 21 17.60 -2.21 12.05
CA ALA A 21 17.79 -2.10 13.49
C ALA A 21 16.45 -2.02 14.27
N HIS A 22 15.34 -1.76 13.59
CA HIS A 22 14.00 -1.72 14.15
C HIS A 22 13.21 -3.03 13.99
N ASP A 23 13.76 -4.02 13.29
CA ASP A 23 13.14 -5.34 13.13
C ASP A 23 13.09 -6.08 14.47
N LEU A 24 11.97 -6.76 14.74
CA LEU A 24 11.71 -7.44 16.02
C LEU A 24 11.76 -8.97 15.88
N GLY A 25 11.87 -9.47 14.66
CA GLY A 25 11.84 -10.89 14.34
C GLY A 25 10.59 -11.54 14.91
N ARG A 26 10.80 -12.54 15.76
CA ARG A 26 9.74 -13.30 16.43
C ARG A 26 9.60 -13.00 17.92
N THR A 27 10.26 -11.94 18.40
CA THR A 27 10.24 -11.58 19.83
C THR A 27 8.95 -10.89 20.26
N ALA A 28 8.33 -10.11 19.37
CA ALA A 28 7.09 -9.40 19.63
C ALA A 28 6.16 -9.48 18.41
N ARG A 29 4.88 -9.75 18.65
CA ARG A 29 3.86 -9.76 17.59
C ARG A 29 3.56 -8.36 17.08
N ASP A 30 3.48 -7.39 17.99
CA ASP A 30 3.07 -6.04 17.65
C ASP A 30 4.27 -5.17 17.33
N ALA A 31 4.15 -4.35 16.28
CA ALA A 31 5.16 -3.37 15.93
C ALA A 31 5.30 -2.33 17.06
N ASN A 32 6.53 -2.12 17.52
CA ASN A 32 6.82 -1.07 18.48
C ASN A 32 6.66 0.33 17.84
N PRO A 33 6.66 1.43 18.64
CA PRO A 33 6.46 2.78 18.11
C PRO A 33 7.46 3.17 17.02
N ALA A 34 8.74 2.82 17.15
CA ALA A 34 9.78 3.18 16.17
C ALA A 34 9.58 2.47 14.82
N LEU A 35 9.31 1.15 14.84
CA LEU A 35 8.99 0.38 13.64
C LEU A 35 7.71 0.89 12.99
N ARG A 36 6.73 1.31 13.80
CA ARG A 36 5.48 1.86 13.29
C ARG A 36 5.63 3.22 12.62
N GLU A 37 6.43 4.11 13.19
CA GLU A 37 6.80 5.40 12.57
C GLU A 37 7.54 5.19 11.25
N LEU A 38 8.47 4.23 11.23
CA LEU A 38 9.20 3.88 10.02
C LEU A 38 8.27 3.32 8.92
N LEU A 39 7.35 2.42 9.28
CA LEU A 39 6.31 1.94 8.38
C LEU A 39 5.46 3.10 7.84
N GLY A 40 5.08 4.04 8.70
CA GLY A 40 4.34 5.25 8.32
C GLY A 40 5.05 6.05 7.24
N THR A 41 6.35 6.30 7.43
CA THR A 41 7.21 7.00 6.47
C THR A 41 7.29 6.25 5.14
N LEU A 42 7.57 4.95 5.18
CA LEU A 42 7.78 4.15 3.97
C LEU A 42 6.47 3.83 3.21
N ASP A 43 5.33 3.79 3.91
CA ASP A 43 4.01 3.54 3.32
C ASP A 43 3.26 4.83 2.97
N GLY A 44 3.84 5.99 3.28
CA GLY A 44 3.26 7.31 3.00
C GLY A 44 2.01 7.61 3.84
N GLU A 45 1.99 7.17 5.10
CA GLU A 45 0.93 7.43 6.08
C GLU A 45 -0.47 7.05 5.59
N ARG A 46 -0.57 5.95 4.83
CA ARG A 46 -1.84 5.47 4.25
C ARG A 46 -1.92 3.96 4.18
N CYS A 47 -3.14 3.47 4.03
CA CYS A 47 -3.42 2.08 3.69
C CYS A 47 -2.79 1.75 2.32
N ARG A 48 -1.98 0.69 2.27
CA ARG A 48 -1.31 0.23 1.05
C ARG A 48 -2.15 -0.69 0.17
N PHE A 49 -3.31 -1.12 0.63
CA PHE A 49 -4.26 -1.90 -0.18
C PHE A 49 -4.60 -1.13 -1.48
N PRO A 50 -4.56 -1.77 -2.67
CA PRO A 50 -4.77 -1.11 -3.95
C PRO A 50 -6.03 -0.22 -3.99
N GLY A 51 -5.88 1.01 -4.48
CA GLY A 51 -6.97 1.98 -4.59
C GLY A 51 -7.41 2.64 -3.27
N CYS A 52 -6.93 2.20 -2.11
CA CYS A 52 -7.32 2.79 -0.84
C CYS A 52 -6.58 4.10 -0.55
N THR A 53 -7.31 5.15 -0.15
CA THR A 53 -6.76 6.46 0.22
C THR A 53 -6.83 6.75 1.72
N ARG A 54 -7.30 5.80 2.54
CA ARG A 54 -7.51 5.97 3.99
C ARG A 54 -6.17 6.18 4.72
N ARG A 55 -6.12 7.19 5.58
CA ARG A 55 -4.96 7.57 6.42
C ARG A 55 -5.19 7.42 7.93
N LYS A 56 -6.37 6.95 8.33
CA LYS A 56 -6.77 6.79 9.74
C LYS A 56 -6.96 5.32 10.07
N LYS A 57 -6.82 4.97 11.35
CA LYS A 57 -7.00 3.60 11.87
C LYS A 57 -6.17 2.58 11.08
N LEU A 58 -4.90 2.92 10.87
CA LEU A 58 -3.94 2.05 10.19
C LEU A 58 -3.41 1.02 11.19
N HIS A 59 -3.10 -0.19 10.72
CA HIS A 59 -2.50 -1.27 11.47
C HIS A 59 -1.29 -1.80 10.70
N ALA A 60 -0.24 -2.20 11.41
CA ALA A 60 0.85 -2.95 10.82
C ALA A 60 0.37 -4.39 10.62
N HIS A 61 0.20 -4.80 9.37
CA HIS A 61 -0.29 -6.11 9.00
C HIS A 61 0.85 -6.99 8.51
N HIS A 62 0.93 -8.20 9.04
CA HIS A 62 1.87 -9.23 8.60
C HIS A 62 1.45 -9.82 7.26
N VAL A 63 2.30 -9.71 6.24
CA VAL A 63 2.09 -10.26 4.90
C VAL A 63 2.03 -11.79 4.96
N ARG A 64 3.05 -12.43 5.54
CA ARG A 64 2.95 -13.78 6.10
C ARG A 64 2.47 -13.64 7.54
N TYR A 65 1.31 -14.21 7.87
CA TYR A 65 0.73 -14.05 9.20
C TYR A 65 1.67 -14.47 10.32
N TRP A 66 1.56 -13.77 11.44
CA TRP A 66 2.31 -14.11 12.65
C TRP A 66 1.98 -15.52 13.16
N THR A 67 0.73 -15.95 13.07
CA THR A 67 0.33 -17.32 13.44
C THR A 67 1.03 -18.37 12.57
N ASP A 68 1.40 -18.01 11.36
CA ASP A 68 1.98 -18.91 10.35
C ASP A 68 3.52 -18.78 10.28
N GLY A 69 4.13 -18.17 11.30
CA GLY A 69 5.57 -18.02 11.42
C GLY A 69 6.16 -16.72 10.85
N GLY A 70 5.34 -15.78 10.37
CA GLY A 70 5.83 -14.48 9.89
C GLY A 70 6.44 -13.62 10.99
N SER A 71 7.46 -12.82 10.66
CA SER A 71 8.16 -11.95 11.61
C SER A 71 7.57 -10.54 11.64
N THR A 72 7.84 -9.81 12.72
CA THR A 72 7.48 -8.40 12.89
C THR A 72 8.64 -7.53 12.42
N ASP A 73 8.87 -7.58 11.11
CA ASP A 73 9.99 -6.95 10.42
C ASP A 73 9.48 -6.12 9.24
N LEU A 74 10.28 -5.16 8.79
CA LEU A 74 9.91 -4.28 7.66
C LEU A 74 9.61 -5.03 6.36
N ASP A 75 10.21 -6.20 6.16
CA ASP A 75 10.00 -7.03 4.95
C ASP A 75 8.73 -7.88 5.02
N ASN A 76 8.08 -7.93 6.19
CA ASN A 76 6.86 -8.69 6.38
C ASN A 76 5.69 -7.81 6.87
N LEU A 77 5.90 -6.51 7.06
CA LEU A 77 4.87 -5.59 7.55
C LEU A 77 4.49 -4.54 6.50
N VAL A 78 3.18 -4.28 6.44
CA VAL A 78 2.60 -3.23 5.62
C VAL A 78 1.46 -2.52 6.35
N LEU A 79 1.28 -1.22 6.14
CA LEU A 79 0.15 -0.49 6.71
C LEU A 79 -1.15 -0.75 5.93
N VAL A 80 -2.18 -1.18 6.64
CA VAL A 80 -3.56 -1.31 6.13
C VAL A 80 -4.56 -0.70 7.10
N CYS A 81 -5.66 -0.13 6.61
CA CYS A 81 -6.72 0.38 7.49
C CYS A 81 -7.51 -0.76 8.14
N ALA A 82 -8.19 -0.51 9.25
CA ALA A 82 -9.00 -1.50 9.97
C ALA A 82 -9.94 -2.34 9.07
N ARG A 83 -10.58 -1.72 8.07
CA ARG A 83 -11.43 -2.41 7.10
C ARG A 83 -10.64 -3.41 6.25
N HIS A 84 -9.57 -2.95 5.60
CA HIS A 84 -8.75 -3.81 4.75
C HIS A 84 -8.03 -4.88 5.59
N HIS A 85 -7.72 -4.59 6.85
CA HIS A 85 -7.23 -5.58 7.79
C HIS A 85 -8.23 -6.75 7.95
N THR A 86 -9.50 -6.46 8.25
CA THR A 86 -10.55 -7.48 8.34
C THR A 86 -10.79 -8.20 7.00
N LEU A 87 -10.83 -7.46 5.89
CA LEU A 87 -11.10 -8.00 4.58
C LEU A 87 -10.00 -8.97 4.12
N ILE A 88 -8.73 -8.67 4.38
CA ILE A 88 -7.61 -9.58 4.10
C ILE A 88 -7.77 -10.91 4.84
N HIS A 89 -8.06 -10.87 6.15
CA HIS A 89 -8.24 -12.08 6.96
C HIS A 89 -9.50 -12.87 6.58
N SER A 90 -10.57 -12.21 6.14
CA SER A 90 -11.89 -12.85 5.96
C SER A 90 -12.20 -13.30 4.54
N GLN A 91 -11.58 -12.70 3.51
CA GLN A 91 -11.96 -12.91 2.11
C GLN A 91 -10.86 -13.60 1.27
N GLY A 92 -9.82 -14.13 1.92
CA GLY A 92 -8.78 -14.93 1.24
C GLY A 92 -7.87 -14.12 0.31
N PHE A 93 -7.64 -12.84 0.59
CA PHE A 93 -6.67 -12.05 -0.17
C PHE A 93 -5.24 -12.47 0.15
N GLN A 94 -4.45 -12.73 -0.87
CA GLN A 94 -3.02 -13.00 -0.74
C GLN A 94 -2.22 -11.73 -0.98
N LEU A 95 -1.30 -11.45 -0.07
CA LEU A 95 -0.39 -10.32 -0.16
C LEU A 95 1.03 -10.83 -0.44
N THR A 96 1.73 -10.14 -1.33
CA THR A 96 3.17 -10.32 -1.56
C THR A 96 3.83 -8.96 -1.47
N LEU A 97 4.82 -8.83 -0.58
CA LEU A 97 5.62 -7.61 -0.45
C LEU A 97 6.99 -7.85 -1.07
N GLN A 98 7.30 -7.10 -2.11
CA GLN A 98 8.56 -7.21 -2.84
C GLN A 98 9.70 -6.52 -2.06
N PRO A 99 10.99 -6.82 -2.36
CA PRO A 99 12.14 -6.24 -1.66
C PRO A 99 12.26 -4.71 -1.73
N ASP A 100 11.65 -4.10 -2.74
CA ASP A 100 11.51 -2.65 -2.97
C ASP A 100 10.26 -2.06 -2.30
N ARG A 101 9.53 -2.87 -1.53
CA ARG A 101 8.27 -2.57 -0.85
C ARG A 101 7.11 -2.25 -1.79
N GLN A 102 7.13 -2.75 -3.02
CA GLN A 102 5.92 -2.85 -3.84
C GLN A 102 5.00 -3.94 -3.28
N LEU A 103 3.73 -3.59 -3.06
CA LEU A 103 2.72 -4.52 -2.55
C LEU A 103 1.90 -5.04 -3.73
N GLU A 104 1.88 -6.36 -3.87
CA GLU A 104 0.98 -7.07 -4.76
C GLU A 104 -0.14 -7.69 -3.92
N VAL A 105 -1.38 -7.52 -4.39
CA VAL A 105 -2.56 -8.09 -3.74
C VAL A 105 -3.29 -8.92 -4.77
N THR A 106 -3.60 -10.16 -4.41
CA THR A 106 -4.37 -11.09 -5.23
C THR A 106 -5.64 -11.45 -4.48
N THR A 107 -6.77 -11.51 -5.18
CA THR A 107 -8.04 -12.02 -4.65
C THR A 107 -8.00 -13.54 -4.53
N ALA A 108 -8.95 -14.12 -3.80
CA ALA A 108 -9.06 -15.57 -3.63
C ALA A 108 -9.20 -16.34 -4.97
N ASP A 109 -9.75 -15.72 -6.00
CA ASP A 109 -9.90 -16.29 -7.36
C ASP A 109 -8.64 -16.15 -8.24
N GLY A 110 -7.56 -15.58 -7.71
CA GLY A 110 -6.30 -15.40 -8.43
C GLY A 110 -6.16 -14.08 -9.21
N THR A 111 -7.15 -13.19 -9.13
CA THR A 111 -7.08 -11.88 -9.81
C THR A 111 -6.12 -10.93 -9.10
N ARG A 112 -5.10 -10.45 -9.81
CA ARG A 112 -4.17 -9.44 -9.29
C ARG A 112 -4.82 -8.06 -9.28
N LEU A 113 -4.93 -7.45 -8.11
CA LEU A 113 -5.36 -6.07 -7.96
C LEU A 113 -4.23 -5.10 -8.32
N LEU A 114 -4.52 -4.17 -9.23
CA LEU A 114 -3.53 -3.23 -9.72
C LEU A 114 -3.47 -1.99 -8.81
N HIS A 115 -2.25 -1.64 -8.40
CA HIS A 115 -1.95 -0.39 -7.69
C HIS A 115 -1.95 0.78 -8.68
N HIS A 116 -3.04 1.03 -9.40
CA HIS A 116 -3.08 2.20 -10.25
C HIS A 116 -2.96 3.45 -9.36
N PRO A 117 -1.92 4.30 -9.53
CA PRO A 117 -2.07 5.66 -9.06
C PRO A 117 -3.32 6.18 -9.74
N ALA A 118 -4.26 6.73 -8.98
CA ALA A 118 -5.33 7.50 -9.61
C ALA A 118 -4.61 8.53 -10.50
N PRO A 119 -4.79 8.49 -11.83
CA PRO A 119 -4.21 9.55 -12.65
C PRO A 119 -4.68 10.87 -12.07
N ALA A 120 -3.83 11.90 -12.12
CA ALA A 120 -4.31 13.24 -11.86
C ALA A 120 -5.56 13.41 -12.72
N TRP A 121 -6.68 13.77 -12.10
CA TRP A 121 -7.90 14.02 -12.84
C TRP A 121 -7.51 15.10 -13.86
N GLY A 122 -7.55 14.75 -15.15
CA GLY A 122 -7.25 15.70 -16.20
C GLY A 122 -8.17 16.90 -16.07
N ASP A 123 -7.78 18.04 -16.62
CA ASP A 123 -8.65 19.21 -16.66
C ASP A 123 -10.01 18.83 -17.28
N PRO A 124 -11.13 18.90 -16.53
CA PRO A 124 -12.44 18.58 -17.06
C PRO A 124 -12.80 19.48 -18.25
N ALA A 125 -12.26 20.70 -18.31
CA ALA A 125 -12.45 21.59 -19.45
C ALA A 125 -11.74 21.06 -20.70
N ALA A 126 -10.63 20.31 -20.58
CA ALA A 126 -10.00 19.64 -21.71
C ALA A 126 -10.87 18.50 -22.27
N LEU A 127 -11.68 17.85 -21.43
CA LEU A 127 -12.70 16.89 -21.88
C LEU A 127 -13.87 17.57 -22.60
N ALA A 128 -14.18 18.83 -22.27
CA ALA A 128 -15.25 19.58 -22.93
C ALA A 128 -14.96 19.92 -24.40
N VAL A 129 -13.68 19.94 -24.79
CA VAL A 129 -13.23 20.16 -26.18
C VAL A 129 -13.03 18.84 -26.94
N ALA A 130 -12.98 17.71 -26.25
CA ALA A 130 -12.87 16.41 -26.86
C ALA A 130 -14.21 16.02 -27.51
N ARG A 131 -14.22 15.82 -28.83
CA ARG A 131 -15.36 15.20 -29.51
C ARG A 131 -15.40 13.72 -29.16
N VAL A 132 -16.26 13.35 -28.22
CA VAL A 132 -16.56 11.96 -27.92
C VAL A 132 -17.47 11.43 -29.03
N SER A 133 -17.00 10.44 -29.76
CA SER A 133 -17.75 9.73 -30.81
C SER A 133 -17.63 8.23 -30.64
N ALA A 134 -18.35 7.45 -31.47
CA ALA A 134 -18.28 5.99 -31.43
C ALA A 134 -16.85 5.47 -31.68
N GLU A 135 -16.02 6.21 -32.41
CA GLU A 135 -14.61 5.88 -32.68
C GLU A 135 -13.67 6.21 -31.50
N THR A 136 -14.16 6.94 -30.48
CA THR A 136 -13.44 7.19 -29.23
C THR A 136 -13.56 6.01 -28.26
N LEU A 137 -14.52 5.12 -28.49
CA LEU A 137 -14.53 3.83 -27.83
C LEU A 137 -13.27 3.08 -28.28
N PRO A 138 -12.50 2.46 -27.36
CA PRO A 138 -11.48 1.51 -27.79
C PRO A 138 -12.16 0.51 -28.74
N PRO A 139 -11.57 0.20 -29.91
CA PRO A 139 -12.22 -0.64 -30.90
C PRO A 139 -12.64 -1.97 -30.25
N GLU A 140 -13.72 -2.58 -30.74
CA GLU A 140 -14.28 -3.82 -30.15
C GLU A 140 -13.26 -4.97 -30.02
N THR A 141 -12.14 -4.86 -30.73
CA THR A 141 -10.99 -5.76 -30.73
C THR A 141 -9.99 -5.54 -29.59
N VAL A 142 -10.05 -4.42 -28.86
CA VAL A 142 -9.20 -4.15 -27.69
C VAL A 142 -9.81 -4.88 -26.50
N GLN A 143 -9.51 -6.16 -26.42
CA GLN A 143 -9.63 -6.92 -25.19
C GLN A 143 -8.50 -6.49 -24.24
N PRO A 144 -8.78 -6.44 -22.92
CA PRO A 144 -10.01 -6.90 -22.29
C PRO A 144 -11.05 -5.78 -22.22
N ARG A 145 -12.30 -6.12 -22.60
CA ARG A 145 -13.48 -5.40 -22.07
C ARG A 145 -13.34 -5.37 -20.55
N ILE A 146 -13.76 -4.26 -19.93
CA ILE A 146 -13.84 -4.09 -18.48
C ILE A 146 -14.15 -5.44 -17.80
N ASP A 147 -13.16 -5.97 -17.06
CA ASP A 147 -13.31 -7.21 -16.33
C ASP A 147 -14.29 -6.95 -15.19
N LEU A 148 -15.54 -7.41 -15.36
CA LEU A 148 -16.61 -7.23 -14.39
C LEU A 148 -16.26 -7.89 -13.05
N GLY A 149 -15.53 -9.01 -13.06
CA GLY A 149 -15.04 -9.66 -11.85
C GLY A 149 -14.05 -8.77 -11.11
N TYR A 150 -13.09 -8.20 -11.83
CA TYR A 150 -12.16 -7.20 -11.29
C TYR A 150 -12.89 -5.97 -10.74
N VAL A 151 -13.85 -5.41 -11.48
CA VAL A 151 -14.63 -4.23 -11.05
C VAL A 151 -15.42 -4.54 -9.79
N VAL A 152 -16.14 -5.67 -9.74
CA VAL A 152 -16.89 -6.07 -8.54
C VAL A 152 -15.95 -6.30 -7.37
N ASN A 153 -14.81 -6.97 -7.56
CA ASN A 153 -13.82 -7.18 -6.51
C ASN A 153 -13.23 -5.85 -5.98
N VAL A 154 -12.94 -4.90 -6.86
CA VAL A 154 -12.49 -3.55 -6.47
C VAL A 154 -13.60 -2.81 -5.73
N LEU A 155 -14.83 -2.81 -6.24
CA LEU A 155 -15.96 -2.15 -5.58
C LEU A 155 -16.24 -2.77 -4.21
N LEU A 156 -16.22 -4.10 -4.08
CA LEU A 156 -16.35 -4.80 -2.81
C LEU A 156 -15.20 -4.49 -1.87
N ALA A 157 -13.97 -4.34 -2.37
CA ALA A 157 -12.82 -3.95 -1.56
C ALA A 157 -12.92 -2.48 -1.08
N GLN A 158 -13.50 -1.57 -1.88
CA GLN A 158 -13.58 -0.13 -1.57
C GLN A 158 -14.90 0.34 -0.94
N ALA A 159 -16.00 -0.40 -1.07
CA ALA A 159 -17.33 0.00 -0.58
C ALA A 159 -17.29 0.22 0.95
N SER A 160 -17.81 1.35 1.40
CA SER A 160 -17.63 1.92 2.75
C SER A 160 -17.83 0.94 3.90
#